data_AF-A0A023G8S8-F1
#
_entry.id   AF-A0A023G8S8-F1
#
_cell.length_a   1.000
_cell.length_b   1.000
_cell.length_c   1.000
_cell.angle_alpha   90.00
_cell.angle_beta   90.00
_cell.angle_gamma   90.00
#
_symmetry.space_group_name_H-M   'P 1'
#
loop_
_entity.id
_entity.type
_entity.pdbx_description
1 polymer ?
#
loop_
_entity_poly.entity_id
_entity_poly.type
_entity_poly.pdbx_seq_one_letter_code
_entity_poly.pdbx_strand_id
1 'polypeptide(L)'
;MYQYLYILCSIQYFPLTFGGLFSTDTVEFKDETCRYRNLFFNSYYYPKGECKRVQCHASTKTLTVETCLSKPTGDTCTLTKESDAKKGNFPLCCAVYTCNNQDIYFGMTTTYSADSAAVITPLGWVETSSHWEAKTLYIPTNPERDERKYSEEASLFLSLLLRSSCYAIESSETNDYVAVAGCPIFNRKIHECAMIDAGDSSARYPDCCPLYMC
;
A
#
# COMPACT_ATOMS: atom_id res chain seq x y z
N MET A 1 51.85 12.88 6.56
CA MET A 1 52.20 11.47 6.29
C MET A 1 51.28 10.64 7.16
N TYR A 2 50.19 10.13 6.59
CA TYR A 2 49.14 9.42 7.32
C TYR A 2 49.55 7.96 7.49
N GLN A 3 49.55 7.46 8.72
CA GLN A 3 49.79 6.05 9.02
C GLN A 3 48.48 5.44 9.54
N TYR A 4 47.78 4.75 8.65
CA TYR A 4 46.57 3.99 8.96
C TYR A 4 46.96 2.70 9.68
N LEU A 5 46.46 2.52 10.90
CA LEU A 5 46.58 1.28 11.66
C LEU A 5 45.33 0.44 11.40
N TYR A 6 45.51 -0.67 10.67
CA TYR A 6 44.51 -1.72 10.52
C TYR A 6 44.41 -2.50 11.83
N ILE A 7 43.22 -2.57 12.44
CA ILE A 7 42.90 -3.58 13.47
C ILE A 7 41.82 -4.49 12.91
N LEU A 8 42.25 -5.71 12.58
CA LEU A 8 41.42 -6.85 12.23
C LEU A 8 40.77 -7.44 13.50
N CYS A 9 39.46 -7.66 13.38
CA CYS A 9 38.74 -8.84 13.83
C CYS A 9 38.95 -9.35 15.27
N SER A 10 37.96 -9.08 16.12
CA SER A 10 37.53 -10.03 17.15
C SER A 10 36.03 -10.27 16.92
N ILE A 11 35.71 -11.25 16.07
CA ILE A 11 34.34 -11.78 15.94
C ILE A 11 34.07 -12.55 17.22
N GLN A 12 33.54 -11.86 18.23
CA GLN A 12 32.79 -12.54 19.27
C GLN A 12 31.44 -12.91 18.68
N TYR A 13 31.21 -14.21 18.60
CA TYR A 13 29.92 -14.84 18.33
C TYR A 13 28.87 -14.26 19.29
N PHE A 14 28.20 -13.20 18.87
CA PHE A 14 26.88 -12.87 19.37
C PHE A 14 25.88 -13.68 18.55
N PRO A 15 24.99 -14.48 19.17
CA PRO A 15 23.88 -15.04 18.43
C PRO A 15 23.06 -13.87 17.91
N LEU A 16 23.13 -13.63 16.59
CA LEU A 16 22.32 -12.66 15.87
C LEU A 16 20.85 -13.05 16.07
N THR A 17 20.28 -12.51 17.15
CA THR A 17 18.87 -12.46 17.44
C THR A 17 18.32 -11.16 16.88
N PHE A 18 18.51 -10.94 15.57
CA PHE A 18 17.83 -9.90 14.80
C PHE A 18 17.56 -10.42 13.40
N GLY A 19 16.87 -11.55 13.33
CA GLY A 19 16.20 -12.02 12.12
C GLY A 19 14.70 -12.06 12.40
N GLY A 20 13.92 -11.29 11.66
CA GLY A 20 12.47 -11.42 11.61
C GLY A 20 11.70 -10.61 12.65
N LEU A 21 11.68 -9.29 12.52
CA LEU A 21 10.65 -8.43 13.13
C LEU A 21 9.75 -7.76 12.08
N PHE A 22 9.67 -8.33 10.87
CA PHE A 22 8.76 -7.88 9.84
C PHE A 22 7.66 -8.93 9.63
N SER A 23 6.42 -8.54 9.94
CA SER A 23 5.14 -9.13 9.50
C SER A 23 4.97 -10.65 9.55
N THR A 24 3.80 -11.12 9.97
CA THR A 24 3.39 -12.54 9.83
C THR A 24 3.43 -13.06 8.38
N ASP A 25 3.55 -12.17 7.38
CA ASP A 25 3.60 -12.49 5.96
C ASP A 25 5.01 -12.29 5.38
N THR A 26 5.63 -13.37 4.90
CA THR A 26 6.92 -13.33 4.19
C THR A 26 6.78 -12.61 2.86
N VAL A 27 7.53 -11.52 2.64
CA VAL A 27 7.59 -10.80 1.36
C VAL A 27 9.02 -10.71 0.86
N GLU A 28 9.27 -11.24 -0.34
CA GLU A 28 10.60 -11.27 -0.94
C GLU A 28 10.54 -11.00 -2.45
N PHE A 29 11.65 -10.52 -3.02
CA PHE A 29 11.77 -10.16 -4.43
C PHE A 29 12.96 -10.87 -5.07
N LYS A 30 12.78 -11.38 -6.29
CA LYS A 30 13.87 -11.94 -7.08
C LYS A 30 13.55 -11.87 -8.56
N ASP A 31 14.47 -11.30 -9.34
CA ASP A 31 14.31 -11.12 -10.78
C ASP A 31 12.97 -10.39 -11.08
N GLU A 32 12.06 -11.04 -11.83
CA GLU A 32 10.71 -10.51 -12.10
C GLU A 32 9.63 -11.11 -11.18
N THR A 33 10.01 -11.84 -10.14
CA THR A 33 9.09 -12.57 -9.26
C THR A 33 9.05 -11.97 -7.86
N CYS A 34 7.85 -11.85 -7.31
CA CYS A 34 7.62 -11.61 -5.90
C CYS A 34 7.18 -12.90 -5.22
N ARG A 35 7.59 -13.05 -3.96
CA ARG A 35 7.05 -14.02 -3.03
C ARG A 35 6.17 -13.28 -2.03
N TYR A 36 4.94 -13.74 -1.85
CA TYR A 36 4.06 -13.32 -0.76
C TYR A 36 3.55 -14.56 -0.03
N ARG A 37 3.93 -14.71 1.23
CA ARG A 37 3.78 -15.95 2.02
C ARG A 37 4.46 -17.13 1.32
N ASN A 38 3.66 -18.07 0.82
CA ASN A 38 4.11 -19.28 0.12
C ASN A 38 3.83 -19.23 -1.39
N LEU A 39 3.44 -18.06 -1.90
CA LEU A 39 3.02 -17.88 -3.29
C LEU A 39 4.05 -17.08 -4.06
N PHE A 40 4.28 -17.48 -5.31
CA PHE A 40 5.23 -16.87 -6.23
C PHE A 40 4.50 -16.43 -7.50
N PHE A 41 4.71 -15.17 -7.90
CA PHE A 41 4.02 -14.57 -9.05
C PHE A 41 4.77 -13.31 -9.50
N ASN A 42 4.53 -12.86 -10.73
CA ASN A 42 5.25 -11.77 -11.39
C ASN A 42 4.34 -10.58 -11.82
N SER A 43 3.06 -10.62 -11.50
CA SER A 43 2.08 -9.58 -11.84
C SER A 43 0.95 -9.56 -10.81
N TYR A 44 -0.31 -9.50 -11.24
CA TYR A 44 -1.47 -9.60 -10.35
C TYR A 44 -1.75 -11.02 -9.89
N TYR A 45 -2.14 -11.13 -8.63
CA TYR A 45 -2.66 -12.35 -8.02
C TYR A 45 -3.91 -12.05 -7.20
N TYR A 46 -4.93 -12.90 -7.33
CA TYR A 46 -6.18 -12.83 -6.58
C TYR A 46 -6.31 -14.10 -5.72
N PRO A 47 -6.01 -14.02 -4.41
CA PRO A 47 -6.06 -15.20 -3.54
C PRO A 47 -7.47 -15.80 -3.47
N LYS A 48 -7.58 -17.12 -3.64
CA LYS A 48 -8.87 -17.82 -3.64
C LYS A 48 -9.55 -17.71 -2.29
N GLY A 49 -10.81 -17.28 -2.29
CA GLY A 49 -11.64 -17.19 -1.08
C GLY A 49 -11.38 -15.93 -0.23
N GLU A 50 -10.48 -15.05 -0.66
CA GLU A 50 -10.25 -13.74 -0.05
C GLU A 50 -10.62 -12.64 -1.03
N CYS A 51 -11.29 -11.58 -0.56
CA CYS A 51 -11.49 -10.39 -1.38
C CYS A 51 -10.27 -9.47 -1.26
N LYS A 52 -9.22 -9.82 -2.01
CA LYS A 52 -7.90 -9.19 -1.98
C LYS A 52 -7.29 -9.21 -3.37
N ARG A 53 -6.50 -8.19 -3.69
CA ARG A 53 -5.59 -8.19 -4.84
C ARG A 53 -4.17 -8.03 -4.34
N VAL A 54 -3.23 -8.75 -4.96
CA VAL A 54 -1.80 -8.60 -4.73
C VAL A 54 -1.15 -8.29 -6.06
N GLN A 55 -0.29 -7.29 -6.11
CA GLN A 55 0.42 -6.89 -7.32
C GLN A 55 1.92 -6.88 -7.07
N CYS A 56 2.65 -7.58 -7.94
CA CYS A 56 4.10 -7.63 -7.91
C CYS A 56 4.71 -6.58 -8.85
N HIS A 57 5.65 -5.81 -8.32
CA HIS A 57 6.56 -4.95 -9.07
C HIS A 57 8.00 -5.28 -8.69
N ALA A 58 8.46 -6.48 -9.05
CA ALA A 58 9.78 -6.99 -8.63
C ALA A 58 10.95 -6.13 -9.15
N SER A 59 10.81 -5.52 -10.34
CA SER A 59 11.82 -4.62 -10.91
C SER A 59 12.09 -3.40 -10.04
N THR A 60 11.07 -2.89 -9.35
CA THR A 60 11.17 -1.80 -8.36
C THR A 60 11.17 -2.32 -6.93
N LYS A 61 11.29 -3.64 -6.75
CA LYS A 61 11.25 -4.35 -5.45
C LYS A 61 10.09 -3.89 -4.57
N THR A 62 8.93 -3.74 -5.18
CA THR A 62 7.72 -3.28 -4.53
C THR A 62 6.61 -4.31 -4.71
N LEU A 63 5.80 -4.53 -3.68
CA LEU A 63 4.60 -5.36 -3.75
C LEU A 63 3.47 -4.66 -3.03
N THR A 64 2.30 -4.58 -3.67
CA THR A 64 1.11 -4.00 -3.07
C THR A 64 0.09 -5.10 -2.76
N VAL A 65 -0.56 -4.97 -1.60
CA VAL A 65 -1.67 -5.81 -1.16
C VAL A 65 -2.86 -4.91 -0.91
N GLU A 66 -3.92 -5.09 -1.67
CA GLU A 66 -5.14 -4.32 -1.53
C GLU A 66 -6.24 -5.18 -0.92
N THR A 67 -6.83 -4.67 0.15
CA THR A 67 -7.86 -5.36 0.92
C THR A 67 -9.08 -4.47 1.12
N CYS A 68 -10.24 -5.09 1.30
CA CYS A 68 -11.45 -4.34 1.66
C CYS A 68 -11.32 -3.79 3.09
N LEU A 69 -11.79 -2.56 3.27
CA LEU A 69 -11.96 -1.93 4.57
C LEU A 69 -13.47 -1.80 4.84
N SER A 70 -13.87 -2.01 6.09
CA SER A 70 -15.21 -1.57 6.52
C SER A 70 -15.30 -0.04 6.44
N LYS A 71 -16.50 0.49 6.18
CA LYS A 71 -16.71 1.94 6.09
C LYS A 71 -16.17 2.66 7.34
N PRO A 72 -15.54 3.84 7.18
CA PRO A 72 -15.15 4.66 8.31
C PRO A 72 -16.37 5.05 9.17
N THR A 73 -16.19 5.11 10.48
CA THR A 73 -17.20 5.55 11.44
C THR A 73 -17.67 6.98 11.11
N GLY A 74 -18.93 7.12 10.66
CA GLY A 74 -19.62 8.37 10.30
C GLY A 74 -20.89 8.12 9.46
N ASP A 75 -21.82 9.07 9.39
CA ASP A 75 -23.20 8.86 8.86
C ASP A 75 -23.38 9.13 7.35
N THR A 76 -22.33 9.45 6.59
CA THR A 76 -22.46 9.99 5.21
C THR A 76 -22.66 8.97 4.09
N CYS A 77 -22.64 7.68 4.40
CA CYS A 77 -22.78 6.61 3.40
C CYS A 77 -23.71 5.50 3.87
N THR A 78 -24.41 4.86 2.95
CA THR A 78 -25.27 3.71 3.24
C THR A 78 -24.68 2.45 2.61
N LEU A 79 -24.61 1.37 3.38
CA LEU A 79 -24.22 0.06 2.87
C LEU A 79 -25.32 -0.46 1.94
N THR A 80 -24.99 -0.69 0.67
CA THR A 80 -25.95 -1.17 -0.34
C THR A 80 -25.69 -2.62 -0.75
N LYS A 81 -24.46 -3.10 -0.58
CA LYS A 81 -24.08 -4.49 -0.85
C LYS A 81 -22.99 -4.95 0.12
N GLU A 82 -23.20 -6.10 0.74
CA GLU A 82 -22.20 -6.74 1.59
C GLU A 82 -21.01 -7.28 0.77
N SER A 83 -19.85 -7.40 1.42
CA SER A 83 -18.69 -8.05 0.81
C SER A 83 -18.96 -9.53 0.58
N ASP A 84 -18.54 -10.03 -0.59
CA ASP A 84 -18.69 -11.43 -0.95
C ASP A 84 -17.51 -11.87 -1.85
N ALA A 85 -16.53 -12.53 -1.23
CA ALA A 85 -15.33 -13.02 -1.89
C ALA A 85 -15.60 -14.06 -3.00
N LYS A 86 -16.83 -14.59 -3.11
CA LYS A 86 -17.20 -15.53 -4.19
C LYS A 86 -17.76 -14.82 -5.43
N LYS A 87 -18.11 -13.53 -5.33
CA LYS A 87 -18.83 -12.80 -6.39
C LYS A 87 -17.96 -12.00 -7.34
N GLY A 88 -16.64 -12.14 -7.27
CA GLY A 88 -15.73 -11.51 -8.23
C GLY A 88 -14.34 -11.28 -7.66
N ASN A 89 -13.53 -10.60 -8.46
CA ASN A 89 -12.22 -10.14 -8.05
C ASN A 89 -12.33 -8.79 -7.33
N PHE A 90 -11.31 -8.44 -6.54
CA PHE A 90 -11.17 -7.11 -5.97
C PHE A 90 -11.09 -6.03 -7.08
N PRO A 91 -11.70 -4.83 -6.90
CA PRO A 91 -12.45 -4.37 -5.72
C PRO A 91 -13.94 -4.79 -5.70
N LEU A 92 -14.45 -5.43 -6.76
CA LEU A 92 -15.90 -5.71 -6.94
C LEU A 92 -16.48 -6.69 -5.92
N CYS A 93 -15.65 -7.50 -5.26
CA CYS A 93 -16.06 -8.37 -4.14
C CYS A 93 -16.13 -7.65 -2.79
N CYS A 94 -15.69 -6.39 -2.70
CA CYS A 94 -15.81 -5.60 -1.48
C CYS A 94 -17.25 -5.14 -1.24
N ALA A 95 -17.53 -4.73 0.00
CA ALA A 95 -18.79 -4.08 0.33
C ALA A 95 -18.93 -2.76 -0.44
N VAL A 96 -20.12 -2.50 -0.96
CA VAL A 96 -20.46 -1.27 -1.69
C VAL A 96 -21.16 -0.31 -0.74
N TYR A 97 -20.67 0.92 -0.69
CA TYR A 97 -21.31 2.00 0.04
C TYR A 97 -21.69 3.11 -0.93
N THR A 98 -22.95 3.51 -0.90
CA THR A 98 -23.40 4.68 -1.65
C THR A 98 -23.25 5.91 -0.78
N CYS A 99 -22.39 6.83 -1.21
CA CYS A 99 -22.07 8.09 -0.54
C CYS A 99 -22.36 9.23 -1.52
N ASN A 100 -23.28 10.14 -1.20
CA ASN A 100 -23.69 11.24 -2.10
C ASN A 100 -24.05 10.77 -3.54
N ASN A 101 -24.88 9.72 -3.64
CA ASN A 101 -25.27 9.07 -4.90
C ASN A 101 -24.12 8.50 -5.75
N GLN A 102 -22.94 8.31 -5.16
CA GLN A 102 -21.80 7.64 -5.77
C GLN A 102 -21.52 6.35 -5.03
N ASP A 103 -21.37 5.24 -5.76
CA ASP A 103 -20.92 3.98 -5.19
C ASP A 103 -19.41 4.01 -4.96
N ILE A 104 -18.99 3.55 -3.78
CA ILE A 104 -17.60 3.56 -3.33
C ILE A 104 -17.30 2.24 -2.62
N TYR A 105 -16.17 1.63 -2.98
CA TYR A 105 -15.55 0.58 -2.19
C TYR A 105 -14.44 1.17 -1.34
N PHE A 106 -14.47 0.89 -0.04
CA PHE A 106 -13.40 1.28 0.86
C PHE A 106 -12.35 0.16 0.91
N GLY A 107 -11.09 0.52 0.83
CA GLY A 107 -9.98 -0.41 0.97
C GLY A 107 -8.78 0.18 1.67
N MET A 108 -7.82 -0.71 1.92
CA MET A 108 -6.49 -0.39 2.39
C MET A 108 -5.48 -1.02 1.43
N THR A 109 -4.53 -0.21 0.98
CA THR A 109 -3.38 -0.66 0.21
C THR A 109 -2.18 -0.75 1.16
N THR A 110 -1.64 -1.94 1.36
CA THR A 110 -0.36 -2.14 2.06
C THR A 110 0.73 -2.29 1.00
N THR A 111 1.72 -1.40 1.02
CA THR A 111 2.86 -1.44 0.11
C THR A 111 4.08 -1.95 0.87
N TYR A 112 4.65 -3.05 0.42
CA TYR A 112 5.93 -3.61 0.85
C TYR A 112 7.02 -3.15 -0.10
N SER A 113 8.18 -2.78 0.44
CA SER A 113 9.35 -2.46 -0.37
C SER A 113 10.63 -2.98 0.26
N ALA A 114 11.62 -3.16 -0.61
CA ALA A 114 13.00 -3.41 -0.21
C ALA A 114 13.89 -2.24 -0.66
N ASP A 115 14.50 -1.58 0.31
CA ASP A 115 15.55 -0.58 0.07
C ASP A 115 16.91 -1.25 -0.20
N SER A 116 17.97 -0.43 -0.33
CA SER A 116 19.33 -0.90 -0.58
C SER A 116 19.97 -1.63 0.61
N ALA A 117 19.44 -1.51 1.82
CA ALA A 117 19.90 -2.19 3.02
C ALA A 117 19.18 -3.53 3.28
N ALA A 118 18.25 -3.91 2.40
CA ALA A 118 17.51 -5.16 2.49
C ALA A 118 18.43 -6.40 2.51
N VAL A 119 18.04 -7.38 3.34
CA VAL A 119 18.75 -8.65 3.49
C VAL A 119 18.61 -9.48 2.22
N ILE A 120 19.72 -10.01 1.74
CA ILE A 120 19.74 -10.95 0.62
C ILE A 120 19.90 -12.36 1.19
N THR A 121 18.91 -13.22 0.94
CA THR A 121 18.96 -14.62 1.37
C THR A 121 20.08 -15.38 0.63
N PRO A 122 20.55 -16.52 1.15
CA PRO A 122 21.52 -17.37 0.44
C PRO A 122 21.07 -17.81 -0.96
N LEU A 123 19.77 -17.77 -1.24
CA LEU A 123 19.18 -18.12 -2.53
C LEU A 123 19.04 -16.92 -3.48
N GLY A 124 19.54 -15.75 -3.09
CA GLY A 124 19.51 -14.51 -3.87
C GLY A 124 18.15 -13.79 -3.86
N TRP A 125 17.29 -14.09 -2.89
CA TRP A 125 16.05 -13.32 -2.69
C TRP A 125 16.32 -12.09 -1.84
N VAL A 126 15.70 -10.97 -2.18
CA VAL A 126 15.76 -9.74 -1.41
C VAL A 126 14.54 -9.68 -0.49
N GLU A 127 14.76 -9.67 0.82
CA GLU A 127 13.68 -9.54 1.81
C GLU A 127 13.11 -8.11 1.83
N THR A 128 11.83 -7.97 2.15
CA THR A 128 11.24 -6.65 2.42
C THR A 128 11.93 -5.99 3.61
N SER A 129 12.24 -4.69 3.50
CA SER A 129 12.82 -3.89 4.60
C SER A 129 11.81 -2.95 5.24
N SER A 130 10.75 -2.60 4.52
CA SER A 130 9.71 -1.71 5.04
C SER A 130 8.34 -2.03 4.47
N HIS A 131 7.30 -1.52 5.14
CA HIS A 131 5.97 -1.41 4.55
C HIS A 131 5.21 -0.21 5.11
N TRP A 132 4.25 0.28 4.34
CA TRP A 132 3.31 1.33 4.75
C TRP A 132 1.92 1.02 4.22
N GLU A 133 0.91 1.66 4.81
CA GLU A 133 -0.49 1.50 4.43
C GLU A 133 -1.06 2.81 3.92
N ALA A 134 -1.96 2.78 2.94
CA ALA A 134 -2.77 3.94 2.59
C ALA A 134 -4.23 3.52 2.47
N LYS A 135 -5.11 4.38 3.00
CA LYS A 135 -6.54 4.26 2.72
C LYS A 135 -6.77 4.55 1.26
N THR A 136 -7.54 3.69 0.61
CA THR A 136 -7.82 3.80 -0.82
C THR A 136 -9.32 3.67 -1.04
N LEU A 137 -9.88 4.61 -1.80
CA LEU A 137 -11.26 4.55 -2.28
C LEU A 137 -11.24 4.02 -3.71
N TYR A 138 -12.09 3.06 -4.03
CA TYR A 138 -12.30 2.60 -5.40
C TYR A 138 -13.68 3.04 -5.85
N ILE A 139 -13.73 3.82 -6.92
CA ILE A 139 -14.93 4.48 -7.41
C ILE A 139 -15.19 3.94 -8.81
N PRO A 140 -16.28 3.17 -9.05
CA PRO A 140 -16.62 2.71 -10.39
C PRO A 140 -16.72 3.87 -11.36
N THR A 141 -16.09 3.74 -12.53
CA THR A 141 -16.20 4.74 -13.57
C THR A 141 -17.60 4.72 -14.17
N ASN A 142 -18.26 5.87 -14.18
CA ASN A 142 -19.50 6.06 -14.92
C ASN A 142 -19.19 6.54 -16.35
N PRO A 143 -19.55 5.77 -17.40
CA PRO A 143 -19.30 6.15 -18.79
C PRO A 143 -20.00 7.45 -19.22
N GLU A 144 -21.03 7.90 -18.48
CA GLU A 144 -21.75 9.15 -18.75
C GLU A 144 -21.15 10.38 -18.04
N ARG A 145 -20.14 10.20 -17.16
CA ARG A 145 -19.45 11.28 -16.45
C ARG A 145 -17.95 11.22 -16.70
N ASP A 146 -17.34 12.33 -17.12
CA ASP A 146 -15.88 12.42 -17.17
C ASP A 146 -15.31 12.59 -15.76
N GLU A 147 -15.05 11.46 -15.09
CA GLU A 147 -14.51 11.41 -13.72
C GLU A 147 -13.06 11.89 -13.60
N ARG A 148 -12.40 12.23 -14.71
CA ARG A 148 -11.01 12.77 -14.68
C ARG A 148 -10.92 14.19 -14.17
N LYS A 149 -12.05 14.87 -13.96
CA LYS A 149 -12.15 16.16 -13.26
C LYS A 149 -13.24 16.10 -12.20
N TYR A 150 -12.87 15.64 -11.01
CA TYR A 150 -13.72 15.84 -9.84
C TYR A 150 -13.93 17.34 -9.63
N SER A 151 -15.18 17.76 -9.47
CA SER A 151 -15.50 19.12 -9.05
C SER A 151 -14.85 19.43 -7.69
N GLU A 152 -14.76 20.70 -7.32
CA GLU A 152 -14.28 21.08 -5.97
C GLU A 152 -15.10 20.40 -4.87
N GLU A 153 -16.42 20.31 -5.04
CA GLU A 153 -17.32 19.60 -4.12
C GLU A 153 -16.98 18.12 -4.00
N ALA A 154 -16.71 17.45 -5.12
CA ALA A 154 -16.32 16.04 -5.09
C ALA A 154 -14.92 15.86 -4.47
N SER A 155 -14.00 16.79 -4.71
CA SER A 155 -12.65 16.77 -4.11
C SER A 155 -12.71 16.93 -2.58
N LEU A 156 -13.54 17.85 -2.07
CA LEU A 156 -13.83 17.99 -0.64
C LEU A 156 -14.44 16.71 -0.05
N PHE A 157 -15.35 16.09 -0.77
CA PHE A 157 -15.99 14.85 -0.35
C PHE A 157 -15.01 13.69 -0.25
N LEU A 158 -14.17 13.48 -1.26
CA LEU A 158 -13.10 12.48 -1.25
C LEU A 158 -12.14 12.74 -0.08
N SER A 159 -11.80 14.00 0.16
CA SER A 159 -10.92 14.39 1.26
C SER A 159 -11.51 14.00 2.63
N LEU A 160 -12.83 14.17 2.80
CA LEU A 160 -13.54 13.79 4.01
C LEU A 160 -13.57 12.28 4.21
N LEU A 161 -13.79 11.50 3.13
CA LEU A 161 -13.81 10.05 3.17
C LEU A 161 -12.43 9.45 3.48
N LEU A 162 -11.36 10.02 2.89
CA LEU A 162 -9.98 9.63 3.16
C LEU A 162 -9.46 10.16 4.51
N ARG A 163 -10.09 11.21 5.05
CA ARG A 163 -9.56 12.05 6.14
C ARG A 163 -8.19 12.65 5.80
N SER A 164 -8.01 13.03 4.55
CA SER A 164 -6.79 13.66 4.01
C SER A 164 -7.16 14.50 2.79
N SER A 165 -6.67 15.74 2.71
CA SER A 165 -6.76 16.55 1.48
C SER A 165 -5.69 16.21 0.45
N CYS A 166 -4.68 15.41 0.84
CA CYS A 166 -3.62 14.95 -0.02
C CYS A 166 -3.89 13.50 -0.46
N TYR A 167 -4.04 13.30 -1.76
CA TYR A 167 -4.32 11.99 -2.35
C TYR A 167 -3.88 11.93 -3.82
N ALA A 168 -3.60 10.71 -4.29
CA ALA A 168 -3.40 10.39 -5.69
C ALA A 168 -4.71 9.87 -6.31
N ILE A 169 -4.85 10.07 -7.62
CA ILE A 169 -5.93 9.49 -8.42
C ILE A 169 -5.29 8.68 -9.54
N GLU A 170 -5.66 7.41 -9.65
CA GLU A 170 -5.19 6.52 -10.70
C GLU A 170 -6.36 5.72 -11.30
N SER A 171 -6.47 5.70 -12.62
CA SER A 171 -7.46 4.85 -13.31
C SER A 171 -6.98 3.40 -13.32
N SER A 172 -7.89 2.46 -13.14
CA SER A 172 -7.58 1.04 -13.35
C SER A 172 -7.13 0.77 -14.79
N GLU A 173 -6.39 -0.31 -15.02
CA GLU A 173 -5.92 -0.70 -16.35
C GLU A 173 -7.07 -0.90 -17.35
N THR A 174 -8.19 -1.41 -16.85
CA THR A 174 -9.44 -1.63 -17.61
C THR A 174 -10.35 -0.41 -17.65
N ASN A 175 -10.00 0.67 -16.94
CA ASN A 175 -10.77 1.90 -16.78
C ASN A 175 -12.24 1.62 -16.36
N ASP A 176 -12.42 0.65 -15.47
CA ASP A 176 -13.69 0.26 -14.83
C ASP A 176 -13.88 0.92 -13.46
N TYR A 177 -12.81 1.42 -12.86
CA TYR A 177 -12.85 2.23 -11.65
C TYR A 177 -11.64 3.17 -11.58
N VAL A 178 -11.74 4.15 -10.69
CA VAL A 178 -10.67 5.04 -10.28
C VAL A 178 -10.30 4.71 -8.84
N ALA A 179 -9.01 4.53 -8.58
CA ALA A 179 -8.43 4.41 -7.25
C ALA A 179 -8.00 5.79 -6.74
N VAL A 180 -8.48 6.18 -5.57
CA VAL A 180 -8.09 7.41 -4.88
C VAL A 180 -7.36 7.03 -3.59
N ALA A 181 -6.03 7.15 -3.61
CA ALA A 181 -5.17 6.73 -2.52
C ALA A 181 -4.73 7.93 -1.66
N GLY A 182 -4.95 7.85 -0.36
CA GLY A 182 -4.46 8.85 0.59
C GLY A 182 -2.97 8.73 0.88
N CYS A 183 -2.46 9.55 1.80
CA CYS A 183 -1.07 9.51 2.20
C CYS A 183 -0.67 8.21 2.93
N PRO A 184 0.62 7.83 2.86
CA PRO A 184 1.17 6.73 3.62
C PRO A 184 0.97 6.89 5.13
N ILE A 185 0.57 5.79 5.77
CA ILE A 185 0.38 5.60 7.19
C ILE A 185 1.41 4.56 7.62
N PHE A 186 2.30 4.96 8.53
CA PHE A 186 3.32 4.08 9.09
C PHE A 186 2.90 3.61 10.48
N ASN A 187 2.94 2.30 10.69
CA ASN A 187 2.75 1.74 12.01
C ASN A 187 4.05 1.81 12.82
N ARG A 188 4.17 2.84 13.66
CA ARG A 188 5.34 3.05 14.54
C ARG A 188 5.61 1.92 15.53
N LYS A 189 4.65 1.00 15.75
CA LYS A 189 4.86 -0.19 16.58
C LYS A 189 5.57 -1.31 15.84
N ILE A 190 5.55 -1.26 14.51
CA ILE A 190 6.15 -2.27 13.63
C ILE A 190 7.49 -1.76 13.12
N HIS A 191 7.59 -0.47 12.81
CA HIS A 191 8.80 0.15 12.30
C HIS A 191 9.27 1.29 13.21
N GLU A 192 10.56 1.33 13.55
CA GLU A 192 11.21 2.45 14.26
C GLU A 192 11.40 3.68 13.34
N CYS A 193 10.38 4.04 12.57
CA CYS A 193 10.45 5.17 11.66
C CYS A 193 10.16 6.50 12.38
N ALA A 194 10.89 7.55 12.02
CA ALA A 194 10.60 8.92 12.43
C ALA A 194 10.00 9.72 11.25
N MET A 195 9.00 10.56 11.53
CA MET A 195 8.56 11.56 10.56
C MET A 195 9.65 12.62 10.44
N ILE A 196 10.14 12.84 9.23
CA ILE A 196 11.19 13.84 8.94
C ILE A 196 10.64 15.07 8.22
N ASP A 197 9.48 14.94 7.59
CA ASP A 197 8.73 16.04 6.98
C ASP A 197 7.23 15.82 7.18
N ALA A 198 6.48 16.88 7.48
CA ALA A 198 5.03 16.84 7.58
C ALA A 198 4.33 16.92 6.21
N GLY A 199 5.07 17.31 5.16
CA GLY A 199 4.55 17.58 3.82
C GLY A 199 4.04 19.02 3.68
N ASP A 200 3.97 19.51 2.44
CA ASP A 200 3.41 20.83 2.12
C ASP A 200 1.93 20.69 1.74
N SER A 201 1.04 21.13 2.64
CA SER A 201 -0.42 21.09 2.41
C SER A 201 -0.91 21.84 1.15
N SER A 202 -0.09 22.73 0.59
CA SER A 202 -0.39 23.46 -0.66
C SER A 202 0.17 22.78 -1.92
N ALA A 203 1.07 21.80 -1.75
CA ALA A 203 1.63 21.03 -2.84
C ALA A 203 0.68 19.93 -3.31
N ARG A 204 1.04 19.30 -4.44
CA ARG A 204 0.31 18.13 -4.96
C ARG A 204 0.87 16.85 -4.37
N TYR A 205 0.11 15.77 -4.47
CA TYR A 205 0.62 14.44 -4.14
C TYR A 205 1.84 14.12 -5.03
N PRO A 206 2.92 13.52 -4.49
CA PRO A 206 3.09 13.04 -3.12
C PRO A 206 3.66 14.08 -2.14
N ASP A 207 4.05 15.27 -2.59
CA ASP A 207 4.76 16.28 -1.78
C ASP A 207 3.92 16.86 -0.62
N CYS A 208 2.60 16.76 -0.72
CA CYS A 208 1.69 17.10 0.38
C CYS A 208 1.57 16.02 1.46
N CYS A 209 2.23 14.87 1.31
CA CYS A 209 2.23 13.80 2.30
C CYS A 209 3.40 13.91 3.27
N PRO A 210 3.24 13.43 4.51
CA PRO A 210 4.34 13.29 5.43
C PRO A 210 5.39 12.29 4.94
N LEU A 211 6.66 12.64 5.10
CA LEU A 211 7.80 11.78 4.81
C LEU A 211 8.33 11.15 6.09
N TYR A 212 8.67 9.87 6.01
CA TYR A 212 9.20 9.08 7.11
C TYR A 212 10.55 8.50 6.71
N MET A 213 11.44 8.41 7.69
CA MET A 213 12.73 7.75 7.57
C MET A 213 12.80 6.58 8.55
N CYS A 214 13.14 5.44 8.00
CA CYS A 214 13.49 4.18 8.63
C CYS A 214 14.81 3.75 7.93
#